data_AF-A0A8X6FZI6-F1
#
_entry.id   AF-A0A8X6FZI6-F1
#
_cell.length_a   1.000
_cell.length_b   1.000
_cell.length_c   1.000
_cell.angle_alpha   90.00
_cell.angle_beta   90.00
_cell.angle_gamma   90.00
#
_symmetry.space_group_name_H-M   'P 1'
#
loop_
_entity.id
_entity.type
_entity.pdbx_description
1 polymer ?
#
loop_
_entity_poly.entity_id
_entity_poly.type
_entity_poly.pdbx_seq_one_letter_code
_entity_poly.pdbx_strand_id
1 'polypeptide(L)'
;MITIKKTIQYTAKSKIVQSETRELASLQKGRIDPGTTDHWKNELLYIPPLPPTNLRGCHLIKIQYDVYFILEPKGVDKMLKLQLPIMIATYPIRNSDGTLQRRKGTSYPSTLPIFRPWLNTSKLK
;
A
#
# COMPACT_ATOMS: atom_id res chain seq x y z
N MET A 1 3.11 6.87 -13.49
CA MET A 1 3.62 6.03 -12.38
C MET A 1 2.53 5.87 -11.35
N ILE A 2 2.37 4.68 -10.79
CA ILE A 2 1.46 4.39 -9.66
C ILE A 2 2.33 4.04 -8.46
N THR A 3 2.07 4.65 -7.31
CA THR A 3 2.86 4.41 -6.08
C THR A 3 1.93 4.28 -4.88
N ILE A 4 2.23 3.34 -3.98
CA ILE A 4 1.53 3.23 -2.69
C ILE A 4 2.43 3.77 -1.59
N LYS A 5 1.89 4.68 -0.78
CA LYS A 5 2.56 5.20 0.41
C LYS A 5 1.80 4.83 1.68
N LYS A 6 2.55 4.56 2.73
CA LYS A 6 2.08 4.38 4.10
C LYS A 6 2.44 5.60 4.92
N THR A 7 1.48 6.11 5.67
CA THR A 7 1.70 7.15 6.68
C THR A 7 1.32 6.58 8.05
N ILE A 8 2.25 6.64 9.01
CA ILE A 8 2.03 6.25 10.40
C ILE A 8 2.13 7.48 11.27
N GLN A 9 1.10 7.76 12.04
CA GLN A 9 1.08 8.86 13.00
C GLN A 9 1.04 8.28 14.41
N TYR A 10 1.92 8.77 15.27
CA TYR A 10 2.00 8.45 16.68
C TYR A 10 1.47 9.63 17.50
N THR A 11 0.51 9.35 18.36
CA THR A 11 -0.20 10.35 19.17
C THR A 11 0.01 10.06 20.65
N ALA A 12 0.40 11.08 21.42
CA ALA A 12 0.47 11.03 22.87
C ALA A 12 -0.18 12.29 23.45
N LYS A 13 -0.93 12.15 24.56
CA LYS A 13 -1.70 13.27 25.16
C LYS A 13 -2.53 14.04 24.13
N SER A 14 -3.16 13.30 23.21
CA SER A 14 -3.98 13.83 22.11
C SER A 14 -3.23 14.76 21.12
N LYS A 15 -1.90 14.71 21.08
CA LYS A 15 -1.07 15.44 20.11
C LYS A 15 -0.25 14.47 19.28
N ILE A 16 -0.13 14.74 17.98
CA ILE A 16 0.77 13.98 17.10
C ILE A 16 2.20 14.32 17.51
N VAL A 17 2.95 13.32 17.98
CA VAL A 17 4.34 13.47 18.41
C VAL A 17 5.30 13.10 17.29
N GLN A 18 4.92 12.14 16.45
CA GLN A 18 5.75 11.68 15.34
C GLN A 18 4.87 11.23 14.17
N SER A 19 5.35 11.48 12.95
CA SER A 19 4.73 10.98 11.73
C SER A 19 5.82 10.47 10.79
N GLU A 20 5.62 9.27 10.25
CA GLU A 20 6.53 8.66 9.29
C GLU A 20 5.76 8.34 8.01
N THR A 21 6.33 8.69 6.85
CA THR A 21 5.77 8.33 5.54
C THR A 21 6.77 7.51 4.76
N ARG A 22 6.34 6.37 4.21
CA ARG A 22 7.19 5.47 3.45
C ARG A 22 6.49 4.97 2.19
N GLU A 23 7.23 4.92 1.08
CA GLU A 23 6.82 4.24 -0.14
C GLU A 23 6.94 2.73 0.01
N LEU A 24 5.88 2.00 -0.36
CA LEU A 24 5.80 0.55 -0.19
C LEU A 24 6.05 -0.21 -1.49
N ALA A 25 5.48 0.29 -2.58
CA ALA A 25 5.56 -0.31 -3.89
C ALA A 25 5.25 0.76 -4.95
N SER A 26 5.86 0.62 -6.12
CA SER A 26 5.58 1.46 -7.27
C SER A 26 5.60 0.66 -8.57
N LEU A 27 4.84 1.16 -9.54
CA LEU A 27 4.76 0.66 -10.90
C LEU A 27 4.92 1.85 -11.85
N GLN A 28 5.94 1.79 -12.70
CA GLN A 28 6.19 2.80 -13.71
C GLN A 28 5.94 2.20 -15.09
N LYS A 29 5.19 2.91 -15.92
CA LYS A 29 5.02 2.60 -17.34
C LYS A 29 5.83 3.59 -18.17
N GLY A 30 6.00 3.26 -19.44
CA GLY A 30 6.73 4.08 -20.40
C GLY A 30 6.14 5.48 -20.59
N ARG A 31 6.78 6.23 -21.49
CA ARG A 31 6.33 7.56 -21.87
C ARG A 31 5.04 7.46 -22.69
N ILE A 32 4.21 8.50 -22.58
CA ILE A 32 2.99 8.66 -23.39
C ILE A 32 3.30 9.77 -24.40
N ASP A 33 3.16 9.46 -25.68
CA ASP A 33 3.44 10.42 -26.74
C ASP A 33 2.33 11.47 -26.85
N PRO A 34 2.64 12.69 -27.33
CA PRO A 34 1.64 13.74 -27.51
C PRO A 34 0.46 13.27 -28.36
N GLY A 35 -0.76 13.57 -27.91
CA GLY A 35 -2.00 13.18 -28.60
C GLY A 35 -2.41 11.71 -28.43
N THR A 36 -1.62 10.90 -27.72
CA THR A 36 -1.95 9.50 -27.44
C THR A 36 -2.59 9.33 -26.06
N THR A 37 -3.27 8.21 -25.84
CA THR A 37 -3.86 7.84 -24.55
C THR A 37 -3.34 6.48 -24.14
N ASP A 38 -3.02 6.35 -22.85
CA ASP A 38 -2.60 5.07 -22.28
C ASP A 38 -3.64 4.57 -21.27
N HIS A 39 -3.92 3.27 -21.31
CA HIS A 39 -4.87 2.61 -20.43
C HIS A 39 -4.17 1.55 -19.58
N TRP A 40 -4.34 1.65 -18.26
CA TRP A 40 -3.81 0.70 -17.29
C TRP A 40 -4.94 -0.29 -16.96
N LYS A 41 -4.97 -1.43 -17.63
CA LYS A 41 -6.00 -2.47 -17.48
C LYS A 41 -5.39 -3.71 -16.84
N ASN A 42 -5.91 -4.11 -15.69
CA ASN A 42 -5.48 -5.31 -14.95
C ASN A 42 -4.00 -5.32 -14.52
N GLU A 43 -3.38 -4.14 -14.41
CA GLU A 43 -2.03 -4.02 -13.87
C GLU A 43 -2.01 -4.42 -12.39
N LEU A 44 -1.15 -5.38 -12.05
CA LEU A 44 -1.05 -5.92 -10.70
C LEU A 44 0.14 -5.27 -9.99
N LEU A 45 -0.14 -4.56 -8.90
CA LEU A 45 0.88 -4.08 -7.98
C LEU A 45 0.94 -5.03 -6.77
N TYR A 46 2.08 -5.69 -6.60
CA TYR A 46 2.28 -6.59 -5.45
C TYR A 46 2.46 -5.77 -4.18
N ILE A 47 1.62 -6.05 -3.18
CA ILE A 47 1.65 -5.39 -1.88
C ILE A 47 2.15 -6.41 -0.86
N PRO A 48 3.23 -6.12 -0.11
CA PRO A 48 3.69 -7.02 0.94
C PRO A 48 2.63 -7.14 2.06
N PRO A 49 2.79 -8.06 3.02
CA PRO A 49 1.95 -8.05 4.21
C PRO A 49 2.02 -6.69 4.93
N LEU A 50 0.90 -5.99 4.97
CA LEU A 50 0.77 -4.68 5.61
C LEU A 50 -0.14 -4.77 6.83
N PRO A 51 0.15 -4.00 7.91
CA PRO A 51 -0.80 -3.88 9.01
C PRO A 51 -2.11 -3.25 8.51
N PRO A 52 -3.26 -3.64 9.09
CA PRO A 52 -4.54 -3.08 8.70
C PRO A 52 -4.65 -1.60 9.05
N THR A 53 -5.50 -0.88 8.30
CA THR A 53 -5.98 0.44 8.69
C THR A 53 -7.12 0.32 9.70
N ASN A 54 -7.54 1.47 10.24
CA ASN A 54 -8.69 1.57 11.15
C ASN A 54 -8.55 0.68 12.40
N LEU A 55 -7.48 0.93 13.17
CA LEU A 55 -7.15 0.22 14.42
C LEU A 55 -8.19 0.55 15.51
N ARG A 56 -9.36 -0.08 15.46
CA ARG A 56 -10.45 0.14 16.43
C ARG A 56 -9.95 -0.03 17.87
N GLY A 57 -10.23 0.96 18.71
CA GLY A 57 -9.78 0.99 20.11
C GLY A 57 -8.34 1.49 20.32
N CYS A 58 -7.55 1.68 19.26
CA CYS A 58 -6.22 2.26 19.35
C CYS A 58 -6.24 3.75 18.98
N HIS A 59 -5.87 4.60 19.93
CA HIS A 59 -5.79 6.06 19.74
C HIS A 59 -4.35 6.59 19.71
N LEU A 60 -3.37 5.71 19.94
CA LEU A 60 -1.95 6.05 19.98
C LEU A 60 -1.31 5.99 18.59
N ILE A 61 -1.84 5.16 17.70
CA ILE A 61 -1.27 4.91 16.38
C ILE A 61 -2.37 4.99 15.33
N LYS A 62 -2.13 5.77 14.29
CA LYS A 62 -2.99 5.84 13.10
C LYS A 62 -2.19 5.46 11.88
N ILE A 63 -2.70 4.50 11.11
CA ILE A 63 -2.08 4.03 9.87
C ILE A 63 -3.01 4.38 8.71
N GLN A 64 -2.45 5.07 7.70
CA GLN A 64 -3.13 5.44 6.47
C GLN A 64 -2.33 4.99 5.27
N TYR A 65 -3.04 4.63 4.21
CA TYR A 65 -2.44 4.26 2.93
C TYR A 65 -3.07 5.06 1.82
N ASP A 66 -2.23 5.56 0.93
CA ASP A 66 -2.62 6.36 -0.22
C ASP A 66 -1.99 5.77 -1.48
N VAL A 67 -2.79 5.63 -2.52
CA VAL A 67 -2.33 5.35 -3.88
C VAL A 67 -2.15 6.69 -4.59
N TYR A 68 -0.99 6.89 -5.19
CA TYR A 68 -0.67 8.06 -5.99
C TYR A 68 -0.57 7.68 -7.46
N PHE A 69 -1.31 8.39 -8.31
CA PHE A 69 -1.06 8.43 -9.75
C PHE A 69 -0.23 9.67 -10.05
N ILE A 70 0.97 9.46 -10.57
CA ILE A 70 1.96 10.50 -10.77
C ILE A 70 2.28 10.58 -12.26
N LEU A 71 2.17 11.79 -12.81
CA LEU A 71 2.53 12.15 -14.17
C LEU A 71 3.56 13.28 -14.13
N GLU A 72 4.62 13.12 -14.91
CA GLU A 72 5.72 14.08 -15.05
C GLU A 72 5.76 14.54 -16.52
N PRO A 73 5.01 15.60 -16.87
CA PRO A 73 5.05 16.16 -18.22
C PRO A 73 6.41 16.79 -18.49
N LYS A 74 6.97 16.56 -19.68
CA LYS A 74 8.20 17.25 -20.08
C LYS A 74 7.92 18.75 -20.28
N GLY A 75 8.82 19.59 -19.79
CA GLY A 75 8.75 21.05 -19.97
C GLY A 75 7.86 21.77 -18.97
N VAL A 76 7.29 21.06 -17.99
CA VAL A 76 6.55 21.65 -16.87
C VAL A 76 7.25 21.25 -15.58
N ASP A 77 7.70 22.21 -14.78
CA ASP A 77 8.36 21.94 -13.48
C ASP A 77 7.41 21.38 -12.41
N LYS A 78 6.12 21.26 -12.73
CA LYS A 78 5.09 20.79 -11.83
C LYS A 78 4.68 19.36 -12.16
N MET A 79 4.98 18.47 -11.23
CA MET A 79 4.49 17.09 -11.23
C MET A 79 3.00 17.04 -10.92
N LEU A 80 2.22 16.38 -11.79
CA LEU A 80 0.80 16.15 -11.57
C LEU A 80 0.63 14.89 -10.72
N LYS A 81 -0.05 15.02 -9.58
CA LYS A 81 -0.29 13.91 -8.64
C LYS A 81 -1.77 13.83 -8.31
N LEU A 82 -2.36 12.68 -8.51
CA LEU A 82 -3.68 12.32 -8.01
C LEU A 82 -3.51 11.39 -6.82
N GLN A 83 -4.10 11.74 -5.68
CA GLN A 83 -4.09 10.95 -4.46
C GLN A 83 -5.43 10.25 -4.28
N LEU A 84 -5.39 8.93 -4.03
CA LEU A 84 -6.56 8.12 -3.72
C LEU A 84 -6.36 7.43 -2.36
N PRO A 85 -7.11 7.80 -1.32
CA PRO A 85 -7.04 7.12 -0.03
C PRO A 85 -7.62 5.71 -0.16
N ILE A 86 -6.94 4.72 0.43
CA ILE A 86 -7.39 3.32 0.43
C ILE A 86 -7.46 2.75 1.84
N MET A 87 -8.34 1.77 2.01
CA MET A 87 -8.45 0.98 3.23
C MET A 87 -7.80 -0.38 3.00
N ILE A 88 -6.93 -0.81 3.91
CA ILE A 88 -6.31 -2.14 3.87
C ILE A 88 -6.80 -2.89 5.11
N ALA A 89 -7.47 -4.02 4.90
CA ALA A 89 -7.94 -4.89 5.96
C ALA A 89 -7.07 -6.15 6.07
N THR A 90 -7.27 -6.92 7.14
CA THR A 90 -6.70 -8.27 7.26
C THR A 90 -7.47 -9.24 6.37
N TYR A 91 -6.85 -10.41 6.11
CA TYR A 91 -7.54 -11.48 5.41
C TYR A 91 -8.80 -11.88 6.18
N PRO A 92 -9.97 -11.95 5.51
CA PRO A 92 -11.19 -12.41 6.17
C PRO A 92 -11.03 -13.87 6.56
N ILE A 93 -11.55 -14.22 7.75
CA ILE A 93 -11.70 -15.61 8.17
C ILE A 93 -12.64 -16.28 7.16
N ARG A 94 -12.17 -17.35 6.52
CA ARG A 94 -12.96 -18.12 5.57
C ARG A 94 -13.59 -19.29 6.34
N ASN A 95 -14.90 -19.24 6.54
CA ASN A 95 -15.64 -20.38 7.08
C ASN A 95 -15.73 -21.48 6.02
N SER A 96 -15.93 -22.73 6.45
CA SER A 96 -16.22 -23.89 5.59
C SER A 96 -17.38 -23.66 4.62
N ASP A 97 -18.26 -22.70 4.95
CA ASP A 97 -19.52 -22.43 4.27
C ASP A 97 -19.37 -21.65 2.96
N GLY A 98 -18.14 -21.43 2.48
CA GLY A 98 -17.86 -21.11 1.07
C GLY A 98 -18.28 -19.72 0.58
N THR A 99 -18.71 -18.81 1.46
CA THR A 99 -19.26 -17.50 1.06
C THR A 99 -18.26 -16.56 0.39
N LEU A 100 -16.95 -16.83 0.48
CA LEU A 100 -15.90 -16.05 -0.19
C LEU A 100 -15.23 -16.86 -1.30
N GLN A 101 -15.65 -16.62 -2.53
CA GLN A 101 -15.03 -17.22 -3.72
C GLN A 101 -13.55 -16.83 -3.83
N ARG A 102 -12.68 -17.80 -4.17
CA ARG A 102 -11.24 -17.57 -4.37
C ARG A 102 -11.04 -16.87 -5.71
N ARG A 103 -10.45 -15.67 -5.74
CA ARG A 103 -10.02 -15.07 -7.01
C ARG A 103 -8.93 -15.97 -7.62
N LYS A 104 -9.12 -16.38 -8.87
CA LYS A 104 -8.10 -17.11 -9.64
C LYS A 104 -6.88 -16.19 -9.80
N GLY A 105 -5.68 -16.71 -9.49
CA GLY A 105 -4.41 -15.97 -9.59
C GLY A 105 -3.91 -15.28 -8.31
N THR A 106 -4.72 -15.20 -7.24
CA THR A 106 -4.25 -14.66 -5.94
C THR A 106 -3.84 -15.80 -5.00
N SER A 107 -2.56 -15.84 -4.62
CA SER A 107 -2.05 -16.75 -3.59
C SER A 107 -2.29 -16.15 -2.21
N TYR A 108 -3.16 -16.77 -1.42
CA TYR A 108 -3.36 -16.42 -0.01
C TYR A 108 -2.53 -17.37 0.84
N PRO A 109 -1.70 -16.88 1.77
CA PRO A 109 -0.96 -17.76 2.65
C PRO A 109 -1.94 -18.49 3.58
N SER A 110 -1.71 -19.79 3.80
CA SER A 110 -2.53 -20.61 4.71
C SER A 110 -2.34 -20.24 6.18
N THR A 111 -1.27 -19.49 6.49
CA THR A 111 -0.95 -18.97 7.81
C THR A 111 -0.68 -17.48 7.72
N LEU A 112 -1.03 -16.73 8.78
CA LEU A 112 -0.73 -15.30 8.82
C LEU A 112 0.79 -15.10 8.81
N PRO A 113 1.31 -14.16 8.00
CA PRO A 113 2.74 -13.87 7.99
C PRO A 113 3.16 -13.37 9.38
N ILE A 114 4.01 -14.16 10.06
CA ILE A 114 4.56 -13.80 11.35
C ILE A 114 5.69 -12.79 11.08
N PHE A 115 5.47 -11.52 11.41
CA PHE A 115 6.50 -10.50 11.31
C PHE A 115 7.58 -10.75 12.37
N ARG A 116 8.73 -11.31 11.97
CA ARG A 116 9.90 -11.56 12.83
C ARG A 116 11.07 -10.68 12.40
N PRO A 117 11.12 -9.40 12.81
CA PRO A 117 12.14 -8.47 12.34
C PRO A 117 13.58 -8.89 12.70
N TRP A 118 13.77 -9.71 13.72
CA TRP A 118 15.09 -10.23 14.14
C TRP A 118 15.64 -11.37 13.27
N LEU A 119 14.85 -11.94 12.35
CA LEU A 119 15.32 -13.03 11.48
C LEU A 119 16.14 -12.54 10.27
N ASN A 120 16.14 -11.23 9.98
CA ASN A 120 16.88 -10.65 8.85
C ASN A 120 18.31 -10.21 9.20
N THR A 121 18.81 -10.47 10.41
CA THR A 121 20.17 -10.07 10.83
C THR A 121 21.26 -11.08 10.44
N SER A 122 20.91 -12.21 9.82
CA SER A 122 21.87 -13.31 9.57
C SER A 122 22.65 -13.23 8.24
N LYS A 123 22.69 -12.09 7.56
CA LYS A 123 23.58 -11.88 6.39
C LYS A 123 24.23 -10.50 6.39
N LEU A 124 25.07 -10.26 7.39
CA LEU A 124 26.20 -9.34 7.29
C LEU A 124 27.43 -10.12 7.77
N LYS A 125 28.08 -10.79 6.81
CA LYS A 125 29.46 -11.26 6.90
C LYS A 125 30.21 -10.58 5.77
#